data_AF-A0A7V2GFU7-F1
#
_entry.id   AF-A0A7V2GFU7-F1
#
_cell.length_a   1.000
_cell.length_b   1.000
_cell.length_c   1.000
_cell.angle_alpha   90.00
_cell.angle_beta   90.00
_cell.angle_gamma   90.00
#
_symmetry.space_group_name_H-M   'P 1'
#
loop_
_entity.id
_entity.type
_entity.pdbx_description
1 polymer ?
#
loop_
_entity_poly.entity_id
_entity_poly.type
_entity_poly.pdbx_seq_one_letter_code
_entity_poly.pdbx_strand_id
1 'polypeptide(L)'
;MKHRMRNKKPMLYMLVIAWITTSALSGLLFPACAALGSTVEQHQSLIPEALINLSADYAILVDKKAQRLYAFQRNHTGLEKVFEAPCSTGKNSGPKMISGDGKTPEGILFATRIYSVKELSSTYGSMAFHLNYPNLMDRKEGRNGNNIWIHGTNKKLRAFQSNGCVTLTNKDILDLSSFIKLDETPIIIKHHIKWVPEDTLTALKSEVESVLHAWWDAFKKDELQEMKRLYDSEESMDHNNIKALAEKLTSWKTSGIEVTCNPANISILNHDRYTVVTFDQLIRYRNQSWQCGHRKLFLKKHDDRWNIAGDKLHSADVDETFTARLEAIDTAIVTWETIEEFIKQWINSWQSGDMQSYRSYYAPDFKGYGMNLTQWIQYKTGLIGVNKDLCITMENLNVIPRSTTVTATFTQRYESTGYSDIGVKKLRLKMINNNWKIDRESWKAF
;
A
#
# COMPACT_ATOMS: atom_id res chain seq x y z
N MET A 1 59.52 27.63 22.80
CA MET A 1 59.87 26.88 24.03
C MET A 1 59.08 25.58 24.04
N LYS A 2 59.81 24.46 24.02
CA LYS A 2 59.52 23.06 24.42
C LYS A 2 58.05 22.66 24.69
N HIS A 3 57.48 21.69 23.95
CA HIS A 3 57.53 20.21 24.18
C HIS A 3 56.80 19.78 25.47
N ARG A 4 56.04 18.68 25.58
CA ARG A 4 55.88 17.47 24.76
C ARG A 4 54.73 16.59 25.31
N MET A 5 54.16 15.81 24.39
CA MET A 5 53.43 14.53 24.51
C MET A 5 53.78 13.56 25.66
N ARG A 6 52.81 12.67 25.97
CA ARG A 6 52.99 11.22 26.24
C ARG A 6 51.67 10.49 25.88
N ASN A 7 51.53 9.73 24.78
CA ASN A 7 51.95 8.34 24.46
C ASN A 7 51.58 7.30 25.54
N LYS A 8 50.66 6.35 25.30
CA LYS A 8 50.67 5.10 24.47
C LYS A 8 51.03 3.84 25.30
N LYS A 9 50.10 2.86 25.26
CA LYS A 9 50.15 1.36 25.36
C LYS A 9 51.54 0.69 25.25
N PRO A 10 51.81 -0.58 25.70
CA PRO A 10 51.25 -1.82 25.09
C PRO A 10 51.29 -3.19 25.85
N MET A 11 50.75 -4.23 25.16
CA MET A 11 51.11 -5.68 25.12
C MET A 11 50.90 -6.55 26.39
N LEU A 12 50.54 -7.84 26.33
CA LEU A 12 51.03 -8.94 25.49
C LEU A 12 50.08 -10.17 25.49
N TYR A 13 50.13 -10.94 24.39
CA TYR A 13 49.54 -12.26 24.14
C TYR A 13 50.19 -13.40 24.96
N MET A 14 49.44 -14.47 25.28
CA MET A 14 49.94 -15.85 25.16
C MET A 14 48.82 -16.92 25.07
N LEU A 15 49.13 -17.95 24.30
CA LEU A 15 48.32 -19.05 23.76
C LEU A 15 48.52 -20.36 24.59
N VAL A 16 47.84 -21.45 24.19
CA VAL A 16 48.03 -22.92 24.50
C VAL A 16 46.84 -23.50 25.30
N ILE A 17 45.88 -24.26 24.74
CA ILE A 17 45.84 -25.62 24.12
C ILE A 17 45.70 -26.79 25.15
N ALA A 18 44.48 -27.36 25.18
CA ALA A 18 44.06 -28.77 25.11
C ALA A 18 44.06 -29.81 26.28
N TRP A 19 42.83 -30.33 26.52
CA TRP A 19 42.34 -31.73 26.52
C TRP A 19 42.49 -32.71 27.74
N ILE A 20 41.33 -33.32 28.06
CA ILE A 20 41.05 -34.71 28.55
C ILE A 20 40.65 -34.96 30.02
N THR A 21 39.37 -35.36 30.13
CA THR A 21 38.61 -36.29 31.02
C THR A 21 39.16 -36.70 32.40
N THR A 22 38.28 -36.70 33.42
CA THR A 22 37.68 -37.92 34.01
C THR A 22 36.73 -37.58 35.17
N SER A 23 35.76 -38.47 35.35
CA SER A 23 34.62 -38.45 36.25
C SER A 23 34.97 -38.32 37.73
N ALA A 24 34.18 -37.55 38.48
CA ALA A 24 34.02 -37.77 39.92
C ALA A 24 32.60 -37.42 40.37
N LEU A 25 31.85 -38.46 40.67
CA LEU A 25 30.58 -38.46 41.38
C LEU A 25 30.83 -37.89 42.79
N SER A 26 30.20 -36.78 43.14
CA SER A 26 30.02 -36.42 44.55
C SER A 26 28.71 -35.64 44.70
N GLY A 27 27.81 -36.24 45.46
CA GLY A 27 26.53 -35.64 45.81
C GLY A 27 26.75 -34.39 46.66
N LEU A 28 26.08 -33.32 46.28
CA LEU A 28 25.84 -32.18 47.14
C LEU A 28 24.35 -31.88 47.08
N LEU A 29 23.73 -32.05 48.24
CA LEU A 29 22.42 -31.50 48.61
C LEU A 29 22.38 -30.02 48.25
N PHE A 30 21.57 -29.66 47.25
CA PHE A 30 21.10 -28.30 47.10
C PHE A 30 19.69 -28.20 47.68
N PRO A 31 19.41 -27.16 48.50
CA PRO A 31 18.10 -26.97 49.09
C PRO A 31 17.09 -26.71 47.98
N ALA A 32 15.91 -27.34 48.10
CA ALA A 32 14.75 -27.05 47.27
C ALA A 32 14.34 -25.60 47.48
N CYS A 33 14.93 -24.69 46.69
CA CYS A 33 14.38 -23.37 46.49
C CYS A 33 13.18 -23.59 45.56
N ALA A 34 11.99 -23.68 46.15
CA ALA A 34 10.75 -23.62 45.42
C ALA A 34 10.72 -22.26 44.71
N ALA A 35 11.19 -22.24 43.47
CA ALA A 35 10.86 -21.18 42.54
C ALA A 35 9.34 -21.28 42.37
N LEU A 36 8.62 -20.39 43.07
CA LEU A 36 7.30 -19.95 42.66
C LEU A 36 7.48 -19.36 41.27
N GLY A 37 7.49 -20.23 40.26
CA GLY A 37 7.30 -19.82 38.88
C GLY A 37 5.93 -19.20 38.85
N SER A 38 5.88 -17.87 38.83
CA SER A 38 4.73 -17.16 38.32
C SER A 38 4.56 -17.64 36.88
N THR A 39 3.70 -18.64 36.69
CA THR A 39 3.13 -18.94 35.39
C THR A 39 2.39 -17.69 34.98
N VAL A 40 3.07 -16.84 34.20
CA VAL A 40 2.36 -15.88 33.37
C VAL A 40 1.53 -16.75 32.44
N GLU A 41 0.26 -16.96 32.80
CA GLU A 41 -0.73 -17.45 31.85
C GLU A 41 -0.73 -16.44 30.70
N GLN A 42 0.03 -16.75 29.65
CA GLN A 42 -0.15 -16.10 28.36
C GLN A 42 -1.54 -16.49 27.91
N HIS A 43 -2.52 -15.65 28.22
CA HIS A 43 -3.87 -15.76 27.70
C HIS A 43 -3.75 -15.51 26.18
N GLN A 44 -3.50 -16.57 25.40
CA GLN A 44 -3.41 -16.48 23.95
C GLN A 44 -4.75 -15.98 23.43
N SER A 45 -4.78 -14.75 22.93
CA SER A 45 -5.98 -14.17 22.32
C SER A 45 -6.33 -14.95 21.06
N LEU A 46 -7.53 -15.53 21.03
CA LEU A 46 -8.03 -16.23 19.86
C LEU A 46 -8.47 -15.21 18.79
N ILE A 47 -8.09 -15.48 17.55
CA ILE A 47 -8.45 -14.68 16.37
C ILE A 47 -9.28 -15.52 15.40
N PRO A 48 -10.08 -14.90 14.51
CA PRO A 48 -10.76 -15.63 13.46
C PRO A 48 -9.76 -16.29 12.51
N GLU A 49 -9.91 -17.60 12.23
CA GLU A 49 -9.06 -18.33 11.26
C GLU A 49 -9.10 -17.72 9.84
N ALA A 50 -10.11 -16.90 9.57
CA ALA A 50 -10.30 -16.20 8.30
C ALA A 50 -9.31 -15.04 8.08
N LEU A 51 -8.63 -14.55 9.13
CA LEU A 51 -7.73 -13.39 9.08
C LEU A 51 -6.25 -13.82 9.24
N ILE A 52 -5.68 -14.40 8.19
CA ILE A 52 -4.26 -14.85 8.19
C ILE A 52 -3.31 -13.64 8.24
N ASN A 53 -3.57 -12.63 7.41
CA ASN A 53 -2.90 -11.34 7.47
C ASN A 53 -3.88 -10.23 7.08
N LEU A 54 -3.81 -9.08 7.75
CA LEU A 54 -4.72 -7.97 7.49
C LEU A 54 -3.92 -6.68 7.42
N SER A 55 -3.85 -6.08 6.22
CA SER A 55 -3.29 -4.75 5.99
C SER A 55 -4.34 -3.71 5.65
N ALA A 56 -5.56 -4.12 5.27
CA ALA A 56 -6.70 -3.20 5.24
C ALA A 56 -6.99 -2.69 6.67
N ASP A 57 -7.50 -1.47 6.78
CA ASP A 57 -7.76 -0.85 8.10
C ASP A 57 -8.67 -1.71 8.97
N TYR A 58 -9.68 -2.33 8.34
CA TYR A 58 -10.65 -3.18 9.01
C TYR A 58 -11.01 -4.41 8.18
N ALA A 59 -11.52 -5.44 8.83
CA ALA A 59 -12.22 -6.56 8.23
C ALA A 59 -13.53 -6.83 8.96
N ILE A 60 -14.61 -7.08 8.22
CA ILE A 60 -15.91 -7.45 8.77
C ILE A 60 -16.09 -8.96 8.65
N LEU A 61 -16.53 -9.60 9.73
CA LEU A 61 -16.83 -11.03 9.73
C LEU A 61 -18.28 -11.27 10.16
N VAL A 62 -18.97 -12.16 9.45
CA VAL A 62 -20.34 -12.55 9.75
C VAL A 62 -20.39 -14.04 10.01
N ASP A 63 -20.78 -14.40 11.23
CA ASP A 63 -21.07 -15.77 11.63
C ASP A 63 -22.58 -16.04 11.48
N LYS A 64 -22.94 -16.80 10.45
CA LYS A 64 -24.34 -17.13 10.17
C LYS A 64 -24.94 -18.03 11.26
N LYS A 65 -24.19 -18.94 11.89
CA LYS A 65 -24.73 -19.82 12.92
C LYS A 65 -24.98 -19.06 14.22
N ALA A 66 -24.02 -18.23 14.62
CA ALA A 66 -24.11 -17.41 15.83
C ALA A 66 -25.01 -16.18 15.66
N GLN A 67 -25.36 -15.81 14.42
CA GLN A 67 -26.10 -14.58 14.10
C GLN A 67 -25.40 -13.35 14.69
N ARG A 68 -24.08 -13.28 14.46
CA ARG A 68 -23.18 -12.25 14.97
C ARG A 68 -22.33 -11.66 13.86
N LEU A 69 -22.09 -10.36 13.95
CA LEU A 69 -21.18 -9.61 13.10
C LEU A 69 -20.06 -9.02 13.97
N TYR A 70 -18.84 -9.06 13.46
CA TYR A 70 -17.65 -8.52 14.11
C TYR A 70 -16.89 -7.59 13.16
N ALA A 71 -16.23 -6.56 13.70
CA ALA A 71 -15.18 -5.84 12.98
C ALA A 71 -13.84 -6.01 13.70
N PHE A 72 -12.79 -6.24 12.91
CA PHE A 72 -11.42 -6.40 13.38
C PHE A 72 -10.51 -5.38 12.73
N GLN A 73 -9.50 -4.93 13.45
CA GLN A 73 -8.37 -4.17 12.92
C GLN A 73 -7.07 -4.89 13.26
N ARG A 74 -5.99 -4.62 12.52
CA ARG A 74 -4.64 -4.98 12.95
C ARG A 74 -3.94 -3.74 13.49
N ASN A 75 -3.53 -3.80 14.76
CA ASN A 75 -2.72 -2.78 15.40
C ASN A 75 -1.26 -3.28 15.58
N HIS A 76 -0.44 -2.51 16.27
CA HIS A 76 0.98 -2.84 16.52
C HIS A 76 1.19 -4.05 17.46
N THR A 77 0.15 -4.47 18.19
CA THR A 77 0.17 -5.62 19.11
C THR A 77 -0.45 -6.89 18.54
N GLY A 78 -1.21 -6.80 17.44
CA GLY A 78 -1.88 -7.95 16.82
C GLY A 78 -3.25 -7.60 16.23
N LEU A 79 -4.07 -8.62 16.00
CA LEU A 79 -5.48 -8.43 15.62
C LEU A 79 -6.34 -8.11 16.83
N GLU A 80 -7.20 -7.11 16.69
CA GLU A 80 -8.09 -6.63 17.75
C GLU A 80 -9.53 -6.57 17.24
N LYS A 81 -10.47 -7.10 18.04
CA LYS A 81 -11.91 -6.95 17.79
C LYS A 81 -12.35 -5.57 18.26
N VAL A 82 -12.74 -4.70 17.34
CA VAL A 82 -13.15 -3.31 17.62
C VAL A 82 -14.66 -3.10 17.62
N PHE A 83 -15.42 -4.06 17.08
CA PHE A 83 -16.88 -3.99 17.05
C PHE A 83 -17.50 -5.39 17.09
N GLU A 84 -18.66 -5.48 17.73
CA GLU A 84 -19.50 -6.67 17.73
C GLU A 84 -20.97 -6.27 17.84
N ALA A 85 -21.82 -6.91 17.02
CA ALA A 85 -23.27 -6.74 17.11
C ALA A 85 -24.02 -8.03 16.77
N PRO A 86 -25.23 -8.23 17.33
CA PRO A 86 -26.16 -9.23 16.79
C PRO A 86 -26.55 -8.84 15.36
N CYS A 87 -26.68 -9.83 14.49
CA CYS A 87 -27.21 -9.64 13.14
C CYS A 87 -28.29 -10.68 12.84
N SER A 88 -28.99 -10.53 11.72
CA SER A 88 -29.79 -11.59 11.13
C SER A 88 -29.31 -11.91 9.72
N THR A 89 -29.32 -13.18 9.37
CA THR A 89 -29.04 -13.62 7.99
C THR A 89 -30.28 -14.20 7.33
N GLY A 90 -30.11 -14.80 6.15
CA GLY A 90 -31.15 -15.45 5.38
C GLY A 90 -31.89 -16.52 6.16
N LYS A 91 -33.19 -16.64 5.88
CA LYS A 91 -34.10 -17.62 6.49
C LYS A 91 -33.74 -19.07 6.23
N ASN A 92 -33.06 -19.34 5.12
CA ASN A 92 -32.62 -20.67 4.76
C ASN A 92 -31.13 -20.86 5.08
N SER A 93 -30.79 -22.03 5.64
CA SER A 93 -29.42 -22.41 5.95
C SER A 93 -28.63 -22.80 4.68
N GLY A 94 -27.30 -22.86 4.83
CA GLY A 94 -26.36 -23.19 3.76
C GLY A 94 -25.98 -22.01 2.87
N PRO A 95 -25.05 -22.21 1.93
CA PRO A 95 -24.58 -21.16 1.04
C PRO A 95 -25.64 -20.80 -0.01
N LYS A 96 -25.67 -19.52 -0.39
CA LYS A 96 -26.45 -19.06 -1.53
C LYS A 96 -25.95 -19.69 -2.83
N MET A 97 -26.89 -20.22 -3.61
CA MET A 97 -26.62 -20.86 -4.91
C MET A 97 -27.38 -20.19 -6.05
N ILE A 98 -28.66 -19.84 -5.83
CA ILE A 98 -29.53 -19.29 -6.88
C ILE A 98 -30.36 -18.10 -6.38
N SER A 99 -30.87 -17.29 -7.30
CA SER A 99 -31.81 -16.21 -6.98
C SER A 99 -33.04 -16.73 -6.25
N GLY A 100 -33.51 -15.98 -5.24
CA GLY A 100 -34.71 -16.33 -4.48
C GLY A 100 -34.57 -17.46 -3.44
N ASP A 101 -33.42 -18.13 -3.33
CA ASP A 101 -33.23 -19.25 -2.40
C ASP A 101 -33.28 -18.89 -0.90
N GLY A 102 -33.39 -17.60 -0.55
CA GLY A 102 -33.51 -17.14 0.84
C GLY A 102 -32.24 -17.33 1.67
N LYS A 103 -31.08 -17.61 1.05
CA LYS A 103 -29.81 -17.88 1.73
C LYS A 103 -28.89 -16.67 1.65
N THR A 104 -28.17 -16.41 2.73
CA THR A 104 -27.04 -15.46 2.71
C THR A 104 -25.82 -16.16 2.11
N PRO A 105 -25.09 -15.52 1.17
CA PRO A 105 -23.89 -16.11 0.59
C PRO A 105 -22.80 -16.34 1.64
N GLU A 106 -21.88 -17.24 1.33
CA GLU A 106 -20.68 -17.52 2.13
C GLU A 106 -19.47 -17.31 1.24
N GLY A 107 -18.50 -16.52 1.69
CA GLY A 107 -17.35 -16.10 0.89
C GLY A 107 -16.73 -14.80 1.38
N ILE A 108 -15.76 -14.30 0.60
CA ILE A 108 -15.09 -13.03 0.82
C ILE A 108 -15.66 -12.02 -0.17
N LEU A 109 -16.40 -11.05 0.36
CA LEU A 109 -17.13 -10.02 -0.39
C LEU A 109 -16.61 -8.62 -0.03
N PHE A 110 -17.05 -7.63 -0.79
CA PHE A 110 -16.74 -6.22 -0.57
C PHE A 110 -18.01 -5.38 -0.79
N ALA A 111 -18.14 -4.30 -0.03
CA ALA A 111 -19.21 -3.33 -0.25
C ALA A 111 -18.86 -2.44 -1.45
N THR A 112 -19.76 -2.30 -2.41
CA THR A 112 -19.52 -1.51 -3.65
C THR A 112 -20.32 -0.22 -3.70
N ARG A 113 -21.34 -0.08 -2.83
CA ARG A 113 -22.16 1.13 -2.75
C ARG A 113 -22.81 1.27 -1.38
N ILE A 114 -22.93 2.51 -0.92
CA ILE A 114 -23.71 2.90 0.25
C ILE A 114 -25.01 3.54 -0.22
N TYR A 115 -26.11 3.19 0.44
CA TYR A 115 -27.43 3.82 0.27
C TYR A 115 -27.84 4.50 1.56
N SER A 116 -28.27 5.75 1.45
CA SER A 116 -28.84 6.50 2.57
C SER A 116 -30.31 6.19 2.78
N VAL A 117 -30.86 6.52 3.96
CA VAL A 117 -32.31 6.38 4.25
C VAL A 117 -33.23 7.01 3.19
N LYS A 118 -32.76 8.05 2.49
CA LYS A 118 -33.54 8.75 1.44
C LYS A 118 -33.72 7.92 0.17
N GLU A 119 -32.81 6.99 -0.09
CA GLU A 119 -32.82 6.10 -1.25
C GLU A 119 -33.49 4.75 -0.94
N LEU A 120 -33.77 4.48 0.34
CA LEU A 120 -34.18 3.18 0.83
C LEU A 120 -35.68 3.16 1.17
N SER A 121 -36.32 2.02 0.89
CA SER A 121 -37.63 1.75 1.47
C SER A 121 -37.49 1.53 2.99
N SER A 122 -38.59 1.74 3.73
CA SER A 122 -38.62 1.64 5.19
C SER A 122 -38.20 0.27 5.76
N THR A 123 -38.10 -0.77 4.93
CA THR A 123 -37.65 -2.11 5.38
C THR A 123 -36.14 -2.18 5.63
N TYR A 124 -35.35 -1.33 4.96
CA TYR A 124 -33.88 -1.35 5.03
C TYR A 124 -33.29 -0.43 6.09
N GLY A 125 -34.13 0.20 6.92
CA GLY A 125 -33.68 0.97 8.07
C GLY A 125 -32.96 2.25 7.69
N SER A 126 -31.92 2.60 8.46
CA SER A 126 -31.18 3.87 8.35
C SER A 126 -30.19 3.93 7.18
N MET A 127 -29.61 2.79 6.76
CA MET A 127 -28.69 2.71 5.64
C MET A 127 -28.47 1.27 5.16
N ALA A 128 -27.86 1.12 3.98
CA ALA A 128 -27.49 -0.18 3.43
C ALA A 128 -26.16 -0.13 2.66
N PHE A 129 -25.38 -1.21 2.74
CA PHE A 129 -24.22 -1.50 1.91
C PHE A 129 -24.57 -2.59 0.91
N HIS A 130 -24.44 -2.30 -0.38
CA HIS A 130 -24.56 -3.32 -1.42
C HIS A 130 -23.26 -4.13 -1.51
N LEU A 131 -23.35 -5.46 -1.48
CA LEU A 131 -22.20 -6.36 -1.59
C LEU A 131 -22.01 -6.84 -3.04
N ASN A 132 -20.76 -7.07 -3.43
CA ASN A 132 -20.38 -7.57 -4.76
C ASN A 132 -20.74 -9.04 -5.03
N TYR A 133 -21.82 -9.57 -4.46
CA TYR A 133 -22.31 -10.91 -4.74
C TYR A 133 -23.20 -10.93 -6.01
N PRO A 134 -23.05 -11.93 -6.91
CA PRO A 134 -22.04 -12.98 -6.89
C PRO A 134 -20.66 -12.40 -7.26
N ASN A 135 -19.62 -12.74 -6.51
CA ASN A 135 -18.25 -12.31 -6.82
C ASN A 135 -17.64 -13.17 -7.96
N LEU A 136 -16.36 -12.96 -8.29
CA LEU A 136 -15.66 -13.73 -9.33
C LEU A 136 -15.80 -15.25 -9.12
N MET A 137 -15.51 -15.73 -7.91
CA MET A 137 -15.53 -17.16 -7.58
C MET A 137 -16.95 -17.72 -7.55
N ASP A 138 -17.93 -16.94 -7.08
CA ASP A 138 -19.32 -17.34 -7.10
C ASP A 138 -19.82 -17.57 -8.54
N ARG A 139 -19.47 -16.67 -9.47
CA ARG A 139 -19.81 -16.83 -10.89
C ARG A 139 -19.10 -18.02 -11.53
N LYS A 140 -17.82 -18.25 -11.25
CA LYS A 140 -17.09 -19.43 -11.74
C LYS A 140 -17.70 -20.75 -11.24
N GLU A 141 -18.32 -20.74 -10.06
CA GLU A 141 -19.05 -21.89 -9.51
C GLU A 141 -20.52 -21.97 -9.95
N GLY A 142 -20.95 -21.15 -10.93
CA GLY A 142 -22.31 -21.16 -11.45
C GLY A 142 -23.36 -20.59 -10.50
N ARG A 143 -22.94 -19.89 -9.44
CA ARG A 143 -23.87 -19.27 -8.48
C ARG A 143 -24.43 -17.97 -9.06
N ASN A 144 -25.71 -17.70 -8.77
CA ASN A 144 -26.39 -16.49 -9.22
C ASN A 144 -27.24 -15.84 -8.11
N GLY A 145 -27.95 -14.78 -8.49
CA GLY A 145 -28.68 -13.89 -7.60
C GLY A 145 -28.10 -12.48 -7.63
N ASN A 146 -28.69 -11.59 -6.83
CA ASN A 146 -28.33 -10.18 -6.75
C ASN A 146 -28.81 -9.60 -5.41
N ASN A 147 -28.57 -8.30 -5.20
CA ASN A 147 -29.14 -7.52 -4.10
C ASN A 147 -28.87 -8.09 -2.70
N ILE A 148 -27.65 -8.59 -2.47
CA ILE A 148 -27.21 -8.99 -1.13
C ILE A 148 -26.63 -7.78 -0.43
N TRP A 149 -27.31 -7.30 0.61
CA TRP A 149 -26.92 -6.09 1.33
C TRP A 149 -26.61 -6.37 2.80
N ILE A 150 -25.80 -5.50 3.41
CA ILE A 150 -25.76 -5.30 4.87
C ILE A 150 -26.59 -4.06 5.17
N HIS A 151 -27.65 -4.15 5.98
CA HIS A 151 -28.55 -3.01 6.18
C HIS A 151 -29.17 -2.95 7.59
N GLY A 152 -29.69 -1.79 7.96
CA GLY A 152 -30.46 -1.59 9.19
C GLY A 152 -31.87 -2.18 9.12
N THR A 153 -32.63 -2.13 10.21
CA THR A 153 -34.05 -2.49 10.15
C THR A 153 -34.89 -1.70 11.13
N ASN A 154 -36.13 -1.40 10.70
CA ASN A 154 -37.19 -0.85 11.54
C ASN A 154 -38.04 -1.95 12.20
N LYS A 155 -37.82 -3.23 11.86
CA LYS A 155 -38.48 -4.37 12.49
C LYS A 155 -37.66 -4.87 13.68
N LYS A 156 -38.29 -5.58 14.62
CA LYS A 156 -37.56 -6.26 15.70
C LYS A 156 -36.58 -7.27 15.08
N LEU A 157 -35.28 -7.16 15.41
CA LEU A 157 -34.26 -8.07 14.91
C LEU A 157 -34.52 -9.49 15.45
N ARG A 158 -34.64 -10.47 14.56
CA ARG A 158 -34.75 -11.90 14.86
C ARG A 158 -33.80 -12.67 13.97
N ALA A 159 -33.21 -13.74 14.49
CA ALA A 159 -32.36 -14.64 13.73
C ALA A 159 -33.07 -15.18 12.47
N PHE A 160 -32.31 -15.38 11.40
CA PHE A 160 -32.77 -16.02 10.16
C PHE A 160 -34.05 -15.42 9.57
N GLN A 161 -34.19 -14.09 9.55
CA GLN A 161 -35.41 -13.42 9.08
C GLN A 161 -35.34 -12.84 7.67
N SER A 162 -34.14 -12.72 7.08
CA SER A 162 -33.97 -12.04 5.79
C SER A 162 -34.18 -12.98 4.60
N ASN A 163 -34.28 -12.43 3.39
CA ASN A 163 -34.25 -13.22 2.14
C ASN A 163 -32.82 -13.44 1.60
N GLY A 164 -31.79 -13.13 2.38
CA GLY A 164 -30.38 -13.29 1.99
C GLY A 164 -29.46 -12.16 2.47
N CYS A 165 -30.00 -10.99 2.82
CA CYS A 165 -29.24 -9.89 3.40
C CYS A 165 -28.70 -10.20 4.80
N VAL A 166 -27.69 -9.44 5.22
CA VAL A 166 -27.28 -9.34 6.63
C VAL A 166 -27.95 -8.10 7.22
N THR A 167 -28.79 -8.30 8.22
CA THR A 167 -29.59 -7.23 8.83
C THR A 167 -29.09 -6.93 10.24
N LEU A 168 -28.93 -5.66 10.58
CA LEU A 168 -28.57 -5.16 11.91
C LEU A 168 -29.65 -4.19 12.42
N THR A 169 -29.58 -3.80 13.70
CA THR A 169 -30.38 -2.67 14.17
C THR A 169 -29.91 -1.37 13.50
N ASN A 170 -30.77 -0.35 13.45
CA ASN A 170 -30.40 0.94 12.87
C ASN A 170 -29.22 1.61 13.58
N LYS A 171 -29.07 1.39 14.88
CA LYS A 171 -27.91 1.89 15.63
C LYS A 171 -26.64 1.15 15.20
N ASP A 172 -26.68 -0.18 15.19
CA ASP A 172 -25.50 -0.98 14.90
C ASP A 172 -25.00 -0.82 13.47
N ILE A 173 -25.90 -0.64 12.47
CA ILE A 173 -25.46 -0.37 11.09
C ILE A 173 -24.78 1.00 10.95
N LEU A 174 -25.23 2.01 11.71
CA LEU A 174 -24.62 3.33 11.71
C LEU A 174 -23.24 3.27 12.36
N ASP A 175 -23.09 2.57 13.49
CA ASP A 175 -21.79 2.38 14.14
C ASP A 175 -20.83 1.57 13.24
N LEU A 176 -21.33 0.48 12.63
CA LEU A 176 -20.58 -0.36 11.70
C LEU A 176 -20.04 0.42 10.50
N SER A 177 -20.76 1.45 10.05
CA SER A 177 -20.40 2.21 8.85
C SER A 177 -19.02 2.85 8.92
N SER A 178 -18.52 3.16 10.13
CA SER A 178 -17.18 3.71 10.35
C SER A 178 -16.04 2.73 10.02
N PHE A 179 -16.34 1.43 9.92
CA PHE A 179 -15.37 0.36 9.64
C PHE A 179 -15.42 -0.15 8.20
N ILE A 180 -16.32 0.37 7.36
CA ILE A 180 -16.49 -0.09 5.97
C ILE A 180 -16.08 1.01 5.00
N LYS A 181 -14.95 0.78 4.32
CA LYS A 181 -14.55 1.49 3.11
C LYS A 181 -14.99 0.69 1.90
N LEU A 182 -15.60 1.38 0.93
CA LEU A 182 -16.05 0.74 -0.31
C LEU A 182 -14.87 0.09 -1.01
N ASP A 183 -15.09 -1.13 -1.45
CA ASP A 183 -14.20 -2.01 -2.19
C ASP A 183 -12.84 -2.39 -1.56
N GLU A 184 -12.49 -1.76 -0.44
CA GLU A 184 -11.28 -1.98 0.34
C GLU A 184 -11.53 -2.92 1.53
N THR A 185 -12.57 -2.68 2.34
CA THR A 185 -12.85 -3.48 3.54
C THR A 185 -13.38 -4.86 3.17
N PRO A 186 -12.66 -5.96 3.46
CA PRO A 186 -13.18 -7.30 3.23
C PRO A 186 -14.32 -7.63 4.18
N ILE A 187 -15.36 -8.27 3.64
CA ILE A 187 -16.53 -8.75 4.36
C ILE A 187 -16.56 -10.28 4.19
N ILE A 188 -16.20 -11.00 5.24
CA ILE A 188 -16.06 -12.45 5.24
C ILE A 188 -17.30 -13.06 5.90
N ILE A 189 -18.13 -13.74 5.10
CA ILE A 189 -19.33 -14.40 5.60
C ILE A 189 -19.08 -15.90 5.65
N LYS A 190 -19.16 -16.51 6.84
CA LYS A 190 -18.99 -17.95 7.04
C LYS A 190 -20.25 -18.55 7.66
N HIS A 191 -20.45 -19.86 7.45
CA HIS A 191 -21.45 -20.59 8.23
C HIS A 191 -21.18 -20.47 9.73
N HIS A 192 -19.93 -20.71 10.14
CA HIS A 192 -19.43 -20.54 11.50
C HIS A 192 -17.97 -20.08 11.45
N ILE A 193 -17.61 -19.14 12.32
CA ILE A 193 -16.23 -18.67 12.45
C ILE A 193 -15.50 -19.55 13.47
N LYS A 194 -14.37 -20.11 13.07
CA LYS A 194 -13.46 -20.78 14.01
C LYS A 194 -12.48 -19.77 14.59
N TRP A 195 -12.26 -19.90 15.88
CA TRP A 195 -11.39 -19.04 16.68
C TRP A 195 -10.15 -19.84 17.04
N VAL A 196 -8.98 -19.35 16.64
CA VAL A 196 -7.71 -20.08 16.76
C VAL A 196 -6.62 -19.18 17.35
N PRO A 197 -5.61 -19.74 18.04
CA PRO A 197 -4.40 -18.99 18.38
C PRO A 197 -3.70 -18.47 17.11
N GLU A 198 -3.15 -17.26 17.13
CA GLU A 198 -2.60 -16.61 15.91
C GLU A 198 -1.43 -17.40 15.29
N ASP A 199 -0.60 -18.04 16.11
CA ASP A 199 0.52 -18.87 15.69
C ASP A 199 0.12 -20.06 14.82
N THR A 200 -1.11 -20.58 14.98
CA THR A 200 -1.65 -21.68 14.15
C THR A 200 -1.75 -21.33 12.67
N LEU A 201 -1.82 -20.04 12.32
CA LEU A 201 -1.95 -19.57 10.94
C LEU A 201 -0.59 -19.40 10.24
N THR A 202 0.53 -19.54 10.95
CA THR A 202 1.89 -19.24 10.44
C THR A 202 2.25 -20.09 9.22
N ALA A 203 2.00 -21.41 9.27
CA ALA A 203 2.35 -22.29 8.15
C ALA A 203 1.54 -21.95 6.89
N LEU A 204 0.23 -21.76 7.05
CA LEU A 204 -0.65 -21.36 5.95
C LEU A 204 -0.27 -20.00 5.38
N LYS A 205 0.11 -19.05 6.24
CA LYS A 205 0.65 -17.75 5.82
C LYS A 205 1.87 -17.91 4.92
N SER A 206 2.86 -18.69 5.35
CA SER A 206 4.08 -18.93 4.56
C SER A 206 3.81 -19.63 3.23
N GLU A 207 2.88 -20.60 3.19
CA GLU A 207 2.47 -21.25 1.94
C GLU A 207 1.88 -20.22 0.95
N VAL A 208 0.96 -19.38 1.40
CA VAL A 208 0.28 -18.40 0.54
C VAL A 208 1.23 -17.26 0.11
N GLU A 209 2.10 -16.79 1.00
CA GLU A 209 3.14 -15.81 0.68
C GLU A 209 4.11 -16.33 -0.38
N SER A 210 4.41 -17.63 -0.38
CA SER A 210 5.27 -18.25 -1.41
C SER A 210 4.67 -18.15 -2.82
N VAL A 211 3.34 -18.26 -2.95
CA VAL A 211 2.64 -18.08 -4.22
C VAL A 211 2.71 -16.62 -4.68
N LEU A 212 2.50 -15.66 -3.77
CA LEU A 212 2.61 -14.24 -4.08
C LEU A 212 4.04 -13.86 -4.52
N HIS A 213 5.06 -14.40 -3.85
CA HIS A 213 6.45 -14.21 -4.24
C HIS A 213 6.74 -14.79 -5.63
N ALA A 214 6.33 -16.04 -5.88
CA ALA A 214 6.49 -16.66 -7.20
C ALA A 214 5.79 -15.87 -8.31
N TRP A 215 4.58 -15.38 -8.04
CA TRP A 215 3.83 -14.52 -8.96
C TRP A 215 4.58 -13.23 -9.29
N TRP A 216 5.11 -12.55 -8.27
CA TRP A 216 5.84 -11.29 -8.46
C TRP A 216 7.20 -11.48 -9.13
N ASP A 217 7.88 -12.60 -8.85
CA ASP A 217 9.15 -12.95 -9.49
C ASP A 217 8.97 -13.28 -10.97
N ALA A 218 7.96 -14.09 -11.32
CA ALA A 218 7.63 -14.39 -12.72
C ALA A 218 7.27 -13.11 -13.49
N PHE A 219 6.48 -12.22 -12.87
CA PHE A 219 6.14 -10.91 -13.43
C PHE A 219 7.38 -10.04 -13.70
N LYS A 220 8.31 -9.95 -12.75
CA LYS A 220 9.54 -9.12 -12.89
C LYS A 220 10.51 -9.61 -13.97
N LYS A 221 10.54 -10.93 -14.21
CA LYS A 221 11.45 -11.54 -15.20
C LYS A 221 10.87 -11.57 -16.61
N ASP A 222 9.65 -11.05 -16.81
CA ASP A 222 8.91 -11.17 -18.06
C ASP A 222 8.70 -12.64 -18.50
N GLU A 223 8.60 -13.54 -17.52
CA GLU A 223 8.43 -14.98 -17.74
C GLU A 223 6.95 -15.33 -17.80
N LEU A 224 6.24 -14.85 -18.84
CA LEU A 224 4.79 -15.08 -19.00
C LEU A 224 4.40 -16.57 -18.90
N GLN A 225 5.26 -17.46 -19.38
CA GLN A 225 5.04 -18.91 -19.29
C GLN A 225 5.10 -19.42 -17.85
N GLU A 226 6.02 -18.91 -17.03
CA GLU A 226 6.10 -19.28 -15.62
C GLU A 226 4.92 -18.70 -14.85
N MET A 227 4.52 -17.48 -15.19
CA MET A 227 3.34 -16.85 -14.61
C MET A 227 2.07 -17.67 -14.89
N LYS A 228 1.87 -18.12 -16.14
CA LYS A 228 0.73 -18.97 -16.53
C LYS A 228 0.64 -20.27 -15.73
N ARG A 229 1.77 -20.87 -15.33
CA ARG A 229 1.81 -22.11 -14.53
C ARG A 229 1.26 -21.94 -13.11
N LEU A 230 1.22 -20.71 -12.61
CA LEU A 230 0.66 -20.40 -11.28
C LEU A 230 -0.88 -20.39 -11.29
N TYR A 231 -1.52 -20.30 -12.46
CA TYR A 231 -2.97 -20.23 -12.59
C TYR A 231 -3.60 -21.60 -12.86
N ASP A 232 -4.86 -21.77 -12.44
CA ASP A 232 -5.66 -22.96 -12.79
C ASP A 232 -5.88 -23.06 -14.30
N SER A 233 -6.07 -21.91 -14.96
CA SER A 233 -6.28 -21.79 -16.40
C SER A 233 -5.94 -20.37 -16.87
N GLU A 234 -5.70 -20.18 -18.17
CA GLU A 234 -5.43 -18.84 -18.71
C GLU A 234 -6.61 -17.87 -18.51
N GLU A 235 -7.86 -18.33 -18.52
CA GLU A 235 -9.04 -17.49 -18.27
C GLU A 235 -9.12 -16.99 -16.81
N SER A 236 -8.33 -17.59 -15.91
CA SER A 236 -8.22 -17.16 -14.52
C SER A 236 -7.28 -15.94 -14.37
N MET A 237 -6.52 -15.61 -15.42
CA MET A 237 -5.52 -14.56 -15.44
C MET A 237 -6.09 -13.24 -15.97
N ASP A 238 -5.74 -12.15 -15.29
CA ASP A 238 -6.04 -10.78 -15.74
C ASP A 238 -4.99 -10.30 -16.76
N HIS A 239 -4.95 -11.01 -17.90
CA HIS A 239 -3.87 -10.89 -18.89
C HIS A 239 -3.65 -9.45 -19.35
N ASN A 240 -4.72 -8.71 -19.63
CA ASN A 240 -4.64 -7.36 -20.18
C ASN A 240 -3.95 -6.37 -19.22
N ASN A 241 -4.34 -6.35 -17.95
CA ASN A 241 -3.75 -5.43 -16.97
C ASN A 241 -2.31 -5.83 -16.61
N ILE A 242 -2.03 -7.13 -16.54
CA ILE A 242 -0.65 -7.63 -16.32
C ILE A 242 0.25 -7.19 -17.47
N LYS A 243 -0.21 -7.39 -18.72
CA LYS A 243 0.51 -6.98 -19.92
C LYS A 243 0.72 -5.47 -19.97
N ALA A 244 -0.31 -4.67 -19.73
CA ALA A 244 -0.22 -3.21 -19.73
C ALA A 244 0.83 -2.69 -18.71
N LEU A 245 0.87 -3.28 -17.51
CA LEU A 245 1.88 -2.93 -16.52
C LEU A 245 3.30 -3.34 -16.97
N ALA A 246 3.47 -4.56 -17.50
CA ALA A 246 4.75 -5.05 -17.99
C ALA A 246 5.31 -4.21 -19.15
N GLU A 247 4.45 -3.83 -20.11
CA GLU A 247 4.80 -2.97 -21.23
C GLU A 247 5.23 -1.58 -20.74
N LYS A 248 4.51 -0.99 -19.78
CA LYS A 248 4.87 0.32 -19.21
C LYS A 248 6.19 0.28 -18.42
N LEU A 249 6.44 -0.77 -17.64
CA LEU A 249 7.72 -0.96 -16.96
C LEU A 249 8.88 -1.10 -17.96
N THR A 250 8.64 -1.83 -19.05
CA THR A 250 9.62 -2.00 -20.14
C THR A 250 9.89 -0.71 -20.88
N SER A 251 8.87 0.13 -21.13
CA SER A 251 9.05 1.41 -21.80
C SER A 251 9.92 2.36 -20.97
N TRP A 252 9.69 2.46 -19.65
CA TRP A 252 10.55 3.27 -18.77
C TRP A 252 11.99 2.75 -18.77
N LYS A 253 12.19 1.44 -18.62
CA LYS A 253 13.53 0.84 -18.66
C LYS A 253 14.26 1.15 -19.98
N THR A 254 13.55 1.06 -21.11
CA THR A 254 14.12 1.36 -22.44
C THR A 254 14.47 2.83 -22.61
N SER A 255 13.74 3.74 -21.95
CA SER A 255 14.06 5.16 -21.87
C SER A 255 15.14 5.52 -20.85
N GLY A 256 15.77 4.53 -20.18
CA GLY A 256 16.79 4.76 -19.15
C GLY A 256 16.21 5.18 -17.79
N ILE A 257 14.90 5.07 -17.60
CA ILE A 257 14.20 5.40 -16.35
C ILE A 257 14.07 4.12 -15.51
N GLU A 258 14.84 4.06 -14.42
CA GLU A 258 14.78 2.95 -13.47
C GLU A 258 13.69 3.19 -12.41
N VAL A 259 12.58 2.47 -12.55
CA VAL A 259 11.50 2.42 -11.55
C VAL A 259 11.54 1.11 -10.78
N THR A 260 10.95 1.10 -9.59
CA THR A 260 10.61 -0.16 -8.90
C THR A 260 9.10 -0.34 -8.84
N CYS A 261 8.64 -1.56 -9.01
CA CYS A 261 7.26 -1.96 -8.77
C CYS A 261 7.28 -3.11 -7.77
N ASN A 262 6.53 -3.01 -6.67
CA ASN A 262 6.45 -4.03 -5.62
C ASN A 262 5.03 -4.11 -5.03
N PRO A 263 4.61 -5.28 -4.50
CA PRO A 263 3.37 -5.38 -3.76
C PRO A 263 3.50 -4.68 -2.39
N ALA A 264 2.40 -4.13 -1.89
CA ALA A 264 2.29 -3.56 -0.56
C ALA A 264 0.88 -3.76 0.01
N ASN A 265 0.68 -3.46 1.30
CA ASN A 265 -0.62 -3.56 1.98
C ASN A 265 -1.30 -4.92 1.75
N ILE A 266 -0.54 -6.00 1.98
CA ILE A 266 -0.95 -7.36 1.64
C ILE A 266 -1.91 -7.91 2.70
N SER A 267 -3.16 -8.20 2.35
CA SER A 267 -4.06 -8.99 3.20
C SER A 267 -4.19 -10.42 2.68
N ILE A 268 -4.23 -11.39 3.59
CA ILE A 268 -4.43 -12.81 3.31
C ILE A 268 -5.67 -13.26 4.08
N LEU A 269 -6.72 -13.57 3.35
CA LEU A 269 -8.06 -13.81 3.88
C LEU A 269 -8.50 -15.22 3.52
N ASN A 270 -8.92 -16.02 4.50
CA ASN A 270 -9.28 -17.41 4.28
C ASN A 270 -10.79 -17.65 4.35
N HIS A 271 -11.29 -18.43 3.40
CA HIS A 271 -12.62 -19.01 3.40
C HIS A 271 -12.52 -20.50 3.08
N ASP A 272 -13.51 -21.30 3.49
CA ASP A 272 -13.49 -22.76 3.34
C ASP A 272 -13.41 -23.25 1.87
N ARG A 273 -13.62 -22.36 0.90
CA ARG A 273 -13.59 -22.64 -0.54
C ARG A 273 -12.33 -22.16 -1.26
N TYR A 274 -11.67 -21.14 -0.72
CA TYR A 274 -10.55 -20.44 -1.35
C TYR A 274 -9.93 -19.45 -0.37
N THR A 275 -8.66 -19.10 -0.59
CA THR A 275 -7.98 -17.98 0.04
C THR A 275 -7.97 -16.78 -0.91
N VAL A 276 -8.04 -15.55 -0.40
CA VAL A 276 -7.86 -14.33 -1.17
C VAL A 276 -6.65 -13.58 -0.66
N VAL A 277 -5.73 -13.27 -1.56
CA VAL A 277 -4.63 -12.34 -1.32
C VAL A 277 -4.98 -11.01 -1.98
N THR A 278 -5.08 -9.95 -1.20
CA THR A 278 -5.27 -8.58 -1.72
C THR A 278 -4.01 -7.76 -1.49
N PHE A 279 -3.62 -6.92 -2.44
CA PHE A 279 -2.43 -6.07 -2.31
C PHE A 279 -2.45 -4.89 -3.27
N ASP A 280 -1.74 -3.83 -2.88
CA ASP A 280 -1.48 -2.69 -3.71
C ASP A 280 -0.24 -2.90 -4.58
N GLN A 281 -0.31 -2.50 -5.84
CA GLN A 281 0.83 -2.44 -6.73
C GLN A 281 1.43 -1.03 -6.63
N LEU A 282 2.62 -0.90 -6.05
CA LEU A 282 3.28 0.39 -5.82
C LEU A 282 4.44 0.59 -6.78
N ILE A 283 4.33 1.63 -7.62
CA ILE A 283 5.41 2.13 -8.46
C ILE A 283 6.15 3.22 -7.70
N ARG A 284 7.47 3.10 -7.61
CA ARG A 284 8.33 4.10 -6.97
C ARG A 284 9.39 4.60 -7.93
N TYR A 285 9.57 5.92 -7.93
CA TYR A 285 10.59 6.62 -8.69
C TYR A 285 11.15 7.76 -7.84
N ARG A 286 12.47 7.75 -7.60
CA ARG A 286 13.14 8.72 -6.70
C ARG A 286 12.46 8.77 -5.32
N ASN A 287 11.93 9.92 -4.92
CA ASN A 287 11.20 10.14 -3.67
C ASN A 287 9.67 10.05 -3.81
N GLN A 288 9.17 9.63 -4.97
CA GLN A 288 7.75 9.52 -5.25
C GLN A 288 7.30 8.06 -5.23
N SER A 289 6.05 7.85 -4.83
CA SER A 289 5.40 6.54 -4.79
C SER A 289 3.94 6.68 -5.21
N TRP A 290 3.50 5.82 -6.12
CA TRP A 290 2.13 5.78 -6.60
C TRP A 290 1.58 4.37 -6.51
N GLN A 291 0.41 4.22 -5.91
CA GLN A 291 -0.42 3.03 -6.09
C GLN A 291 -0.97 3.05 -7.52
N CYS A 292 -0.59 2.07 -8.34
CA CYS A 292 -1.10 1.95 -9.71
C CYS A 292 -2.35 1.05 -9.78
N GLY A 293 -2.54 0.15 -8.82
CA GLY A 293 -3.78 -0.63 -8.70
C GLY A 293 -3.84 -1.46 -7.43
N HIS A 294 -5.01 -2.05 -7.15
CA HIS A 294 -5.25 -2.94 -6.01
C HIS A 294 -5.68 -4.31 -6.52
N ARG A 295 -4.85 -5.34 -6.40
CA ARG A 295 -5.11 -6.67 -6.99
C ARG A 295 -5.67 -7.65 -5.97
N LYS A 296 -6.54 -8.55 -6.42
CA LYS A 296 -7.12 -9.66 -5.65
C LYS A 296 -6.83 -10.98 -6.37
N LEU A 297 -5.99 -11.83 -5.78
CA LEU A 297 -5.74 -13.19 -6.23
C LEU A 297 -6.60 -14.16 -5.41
N PHE A 298 -7.36 -15.01 -6.08
CA PHE A 298 -8.17 -16.05 -5.49
C PHE A 298 -7.43 -17.38 -5.64
N LEU A 299 -6.97 -17.95 -4.53
CA LEU A 299 -6.17 -19.16 -4.50
C LEU A 299 -7.02 -20.35 -4.06
N LYS A 300 -6.82 -21.48 -4.75
CA LYS A 300 -7.33 -22.79 -4.34
C LYS A 300 -6.15 -23.73 -4.14
N LYS A 301 -6.27 -24.60 -3.14
CA LYS A 301 -5.32 -25.69 -2.91
C LYS A 301 -5.89 -26.94 -3.56
N HIS A 302 -5.19 -27.49 -4.55
CA HIS A 302 -5.47 -28.78 -5.17
C HIS A 302 -4.36 -29.74 -4.74
N ASP A 303 -4.72 -30.78 -4.01
CA ASP A 303 -3.78 -31.66 -3.31
C ASP A 303 -2.81 -30.84 -2.43
N ASP A 304 -1.51 -30.83 -2.77
CA ASP A 304 -0.47 -30.09 -2.07
C ASP A 304 0.03 -28.85 -2.83
N ARG A 305 -0.69 -28.40 -3.87
CA ARG A 305 -0.31 -27.23 -4.67
C ARG A 305 -1.36 -26.14 -4.61
N TRP A 306 -0.88 -24.91 -4.45
CA TRP A 306 -1.69 -23.71 -4.56
C TRP A 306 -1.69 -23.21 -6.00
N ASN A 307 -2.87 -22.94 -6.52
CA ASN A 307 -3.08 -22.35 -7.84
C ASN A 307 -3.99 -21.12 -7.74
N ILE A 308 -3.76 -20.16 -8.63
CA ILE A 308 -4.58 -18.96 -8.78
C ILE A 308 -5.81 -19.34 -9.63
N ALA A 309 -6.93 -19.53 -8.94
CA ALA A 309 -8.22 -19.84 -9.53
C ALA A 309 -8.93 -18.58 -10.07
N GLY A 310 -8.42 -17.39 -9.78
CA GLY A 310 -8.93 -16.14 -10.33
C GLY A 310 -8.07 -14.96 -9.93
N ASP A 311 -8.01 -13.95 -10.79
CA ASP A 311 -7.23 -12.74 -10.58
C ASP A 311 -8.03 -11.55 -11.07
N LYS A 312 -8.12 -10.52 -10.22
CA LYS A 312 -8.82 -9.30 -10.57
C LYS A 312 -8.08 -8.08 -10.02
N LEU A 313 -7.76 -7.15 -10.91
CA LEU A 313 -7.42 -5.79 -10.52
C LEU A 313 -8.68 -5.01 -10.15
N HIS A 314 -8.74 -4.56 -8.90
CA HIS A 314 -9.75 -3.67 -8.36
C HIS A 314 -9.28 -2.21 -8.47
N SER A 315 -9.85 -1.53 -9.47
CA SER A 315 -9.83 -0.09 -9.79
C SER A 315 -10.50 0.13 -11.15
N ALA A 316 -10.64 -0.94 -11.94
CA ALA A 316 -11.37 -0.98 -13.20
C ALA A 316 -12.88 -1.14 -12.97
N ASP A 317 -13.55 -0.05 -12.58
CA ASP A 317 -14.95 0.12 -13.00
C ASP A 317 -15.06 0.35 -14.52
N VAL A 318 -13.93 0.58 -15.20
CA VAL A 318 -13.70 0.32 -16.64
C VAL A 318 -12.19 0.15 -16.87
N ASP A 319 -11.75 -0.74 -17.77
CA ASP A 319 -10.32 -0.93 -18.13
C ASP A 319 -9.60 0.38 -18.50
N GLU A 320 -10.36 1.38 -18.95
CA GLU A 320 -9.95 2.77 -19.20
C GLU A 320 -9.24 3.42 -17.99
N THR A 321 -9.56 2.99 -16.76
CA THR A 321 -9.02 3.57 -15.52
C THR A 321 -7.61 3.10 -15.16
N PHE A 322 -7.22 1.85 -15.44
CA PHE A 322 -5.89 1.34 -15.07
C PHE A 322 -4.82 1.88 -16.02
N THR A 323 -5.04 1.78 -17.33
CA THR A 323 -4.11 2.36 -18.31
C THR A 323 -4.01 3.87 -18.14
N ALA A 324 -5.13 4.59 -17.92
CA ALA A 324 -5.08 6.02 -17.61
C ALA A 324 -4.29 6.32 -16.31
N ARG A 325 -4.38 5.46 -15.30
CA ARG A 325 -3.56 5.57 -14.09
C ARG A 325 -2.08 5.39 -14.40
N LEU A 326 -1.71 4.42 -15.24
CA LEU A 326 -0.33 4.25 -15.69
C LEU A 326 0.17 5.45 -16.51
N GLU A 327 -0.67 6.03 -17.38
CA GLU A 327 -0.33 7.25 -18.13
C GLU A 327 -0.16 8.49 -17.22
N ALA A 328 -0.98 8.60 -16.17
CA ALA A 328 -0.81 9.67 -15.18
C ALA A 328 0.51 9.53 -14.41
N ILE A 329 0.91 8.30 -14.08
CA ILE A 329 2.21 8.01 -13.43
C ILE A 329 3.35 8.30 -14.41
N ASP A 330 3.23 7.87 -15.66
CA ASP A 330 4.19 8.16 -16.73
C ASP A 330 4.41 9.67 -16.88
N THR A 331 3.33 10.43 -17.02
CA THR A 331 3.37 11.90 -17.11
C THR A 331 4.09 12.52 -15.91
N ALA A 332 3.84 12.02 -14.70
CA ALA A 332 4.50 12.51 -13.49
C ALA A 332 6.00 12.21 -13.48
N ILE A 333 6.41 11.01 -13.90
CA ILE A 333 7.81 10.60 -13.99
C ILE A 333 8.54 11.38 -15.08
N VAL A 334 7.98 11.48 -16.28
CA VAL A 334 8.56 12.24 -17.40
C VAL A 334 8.66 13.73 -17.06
N THR A 335 7.66 14.28 -16.38
CA THR A 335 7.73 15.67 -15.87
C THR A 335 8.86 15.82 -14.86
N TRP A 336 9.04 14.85 -13.95
CA TRP A 336 10.14 14.89 -13.00
C TRP A 336 11.49 14.93 -13.74
N GLU A 337 11.73 14.02 -14.69
CA GLU A 337 12.97 13.96 -15.48
C GLU A 337 13.23 15.27 -16.24
N THR A 338 12.20 15.77 -16.92
CA THR A 338 12.27 17.01 -17.69
C THR A 338 12.64 18.21 -16.81
N ILE A 339 12.08 18.28 -15.60
CA ILE A 339 12.31 19.38 -14.67
C ILE A 339 13.67 19.25 -13.98
N GLU A 340 14.12 18.03 -13.69
CA GLU A 340 15.48 17.81 -13.19
C GLU A 340 16.52 18.30 -14.20
N GLU A 341 16.38 17.91 -15.47
CA GLU A 341 17.27 18.33 -16.54
C GLU A 341 17.21 19.84 -16.77
N PHE A 342 16.01 20.42 -16.77
CA PHE A 342 15.83 21.88 -16.81
C PHE A 342 16.62 22.58 -15.69
N ILE A 343 16.52 22.09 -14.45
CA ILE A 343 17.20 22.71 -13.30
C ILE A 343 18.72 22.53 -13.41
N LYS A 344 19.21 21.37 -13.87
CA LYS A 344 20.64 21.13 -14.12
C LYS A 344 21.20 22.14 -15.12
N GLN A 345 20.51 22.36 -16.24
CA GLN A 345 20.96 23.33 -17.25
C GLN A 345 20.85 24.78 -16.76
N TRP A 346 19.78 25.12 -16.03
CA TRP A 346 19.63 26.42 -15.39
C TRP A 346 20.77 26.69 -14.39
N ILE A 347 21.12 25.71 -13.54
CA ILE A 347 22.26 25.76 -12.62
C ILE A 347 23.57 25.96 -13.41
N ASN A 348 23.80 25.17 -14.46
CA ASN A 348 25.01 25.28 -15.29
C ASN A 348 25.17 26.66 -15.92
N SER A 349 24.08 27.24 -16.46
CA SER A 349 24.11 28.60 -17.04
C SER A 349 24.41 29.68 -15.99
N TRP A 350 23.98 29.46 -14.74
CA TRP A 350 24.29 30.37 -13.64
C TRP A 350 25.76 30.26 -13.24
N GLN A 351 26.27 29.03 -13.09
CA GLN A 351 27.66 28.78 -12.70
C GLN A 351 28.67 29.26 -13.77
N SER A 352 28.34 29.15 -15.06
CA SER A 352 29.22 29.58 -16.15
C SER A 352 29.26 31.09 -16.35
N GLY A 353 28.32 31.83 -15.76
CA GLY A 353 28.17 33.27 -16.01
C GLY A 353 27.50 33.63 -17.33
N ASP A 354 26.97 32.65 -18.08
CA ASP A 354 26.19 32.91 -19.29
C ASP A 354 24.81 33.48 -18.94
N MET A 355 24.78 34.80 -18.70
CA MET A 355 23.57 35.50 -18.28
C MET A 355 22.50 35.59 -19.37
N GLN A 356 22.88 35.41 -20.64
CA GLN A 356 21.91 35.35 -21.75
C GLN A 356 21.14 34.03 -21.70
N SER A 357 21.86 32.91 -21.60
CA SER A 357 21.22 31.60 -21.41
C SER A 357 20.46 31.53 -20.10
N TYR A 358 21.03 32.03 -19.00
CA TYR A 358 20.36 32.08 -17.70
C TYR A 358 19.04 32.84 -17.75
N ARG A 359 19.02 34.03 -18.40
CA ARG A 359 17.79 34.80 -18.61
C ARG A 359 16.74 34.02 -19.38
N SER A 360 17.15 33.19 -20.33
CA SER A 360 16.23 32.42 -21.16
C SER A 360 15.38 31.43 -20.36
N TYR A 361 15.83 30.96 -19.19
CA TYR A 361 15.07 30.04 -18.34
C TYR A 361 13.90 30.70 -17.59
N TYR A 362 13.75 32.03 -17.66
CA TYR A 362 12.72 32.76 -16.95
C TYR A 362 11.56 33.20 -17.84
N ALA A 363 10.38 33.27 -17.26
CA ALA A 363 9.19 33.76 -17.91
C ALA A 363 9.27 35.29 -18.10
N PRO A 364 8.74 35.86 -19.19
CA PRO A 364 8.73 37.31 -19.39
C PRO A 364 8.05 38.10 -18.27
N ASP A 365 7.04 37.50 -17.63
CA ASP A 365 6.29 38.05 -16.49
C ASP A 365 6.80 37.57 -15.12
N PHE A 366 8.06 37.11 -15.05
CA PHE A 366 8.69 36.67 -13.80
C PHE A 366 8.58 37.73 -12.70
N LYS A 367 8.30 37.25 -11.48
CA LYS A 367 8.36 38.04 -10.25
C LYS A 367 8.99 37.22 -9.11
N GLY A 368 10.05 37.75 -8.52
CA GLY A 368 10.73 37.16 -7.36
C GLY A 368 11.40 38.24 -6.52
N TYR A 369 11.31 38.15 -5.18
CA TYR A 369 11.91 39.13 -4.26
C TYR A 369 11.57 40.60 -4.53
N GLY A 370 10.34 40.87 -5.00
CA GLY A 370 9.92 42.23 -5.38
C GLY A 370 10.53 42.74 -6.70
N MET A 371 11.32 41.93 -7.40
CA MET A 371 11.96 42.27 -8.67
C MET A 371 11.20 41.68 -9.86
N ASN A 372 11.15 42.43 -10.96
CA ASN A 372 10.79 41.91 -12.28
C ASN A 372 11.99 41.20 -12.94
N LEU A 373 11.79 40.58 -14.11
CA LEU A 373 12.84 39.84 -14.81
C LEU A 373 14.10 40.67 -15.10
N THR A 374 13.97 41.93 -15.52
CA THR A 374 15.13 42.78 -15.85
C THR A 374 15.94 43.10 -14.59
N GLN A 375 15.27 43.49 -13.51
CA GLN A 375 15.90 43.75 -12.22
C GLN A 375 16.58 42.49 -11.64
N TRP A 376 15.90 41.34 -11.75
CA TRP A 376 16.41 40.06 -11.27
C TRP A 376 17.70 39.64 -11.97
N ILE A 377 17.74 39.75 -13.30
CA ILE A 377 18.93 39.40 -14.09
C ILE A 377 20.07 40.36 -13.78
N GLN A 378 19.81 41.67 -13.68
CA GLN A 378 20.84 42.65 -13.30
C GLN A 378 21.43 42.35 -11.92
N TYR A 379 20.58 42.01 -10.93
CA TYR A 379 21.02 41.59 -9.60
C TYR A 379 21.91 40.35 -9.65
N LYS A 380 21.50 39.31 -10.38
CA LYS A 380 22.28 38.06 -10.52
C LYS A 380 23.59 38.25 -11.26
N THR A 381 23.64 39.08 -12.31
CA THR A 381 24.88 39.43 -13.02
C THR A 381 25.89 40.07 -12.06
N GLY A 382 25.43 40.96 -11.17
CA GLY A 382 26.29 41.58 -10.15
C GLY A 382 26.93 40.56 -9.20
N LEU A 383 26.17 39.54 -8.78
CA LEU A 383 26.68 38.49 -7.88
C LEU A 383 27.78 37.64 -8.52
N ILE A 384 27.63 37.29 -9.81
CA ILE A 384 28.63 36.48 -10.53
C ILE A 384 29.95 37.22 -10.67
N GLY A 385 29.91 38.55 -10.87
CA GLY A 385 31.14 39.36 -10.92
C GLY A 385 31.93 39.39 -9.61
N VAL A 386 31.28 39.14 -8.47
CA VAL A 386 31.90 39.12 -7.14
C VAL A 386 32.32 37.70 -6.74
N ASN A 387 31.51 36.70 -7.05
CA ASN A 387 31.67 35.33 -6.57
C ASN A 387 32.41 34.47 -7.59
N LYS A 388 33.75 34.43 -7.48
CA LYS A 388 34.62 33.58 -8.31
C LYS A 388 34.50 32.10 -7.94
N ASP A 389 34.69 31.22 -8.93
CA ASP A 389 34.68 29.76 -8.77
C ASP A 389 33.37 29.20 -8.21
N LEU A 390 32.25 29.67 -8.77
CA LEU A 390 30.90 29.31 -8.33
C LEU A 390 30.56 27.83 -8.58
N CYS A 391 30.39 27.07 -7.49
CA CYS A 391 29.83 25.73 -7.46
C CYS A 391 28.42 25.75 -6.86
N ILE A 392 27.45 25.19 -7.59
CA ILE A 392 26.09 25.01 -7.08
C ILE A 392 25.72 23.54 -7.23
N THR A 393 25.28 22.91 -6.13
CA THR A 393 24.75 21.55 -6.18
C THR A 393 23.28 21.52 -5.76
N MET A 394 22.58 20.53 -6.29
CA MET A 394 21.18 20.25 -6.02
C MET A 394 21.06 18.87 -5.38
N GLU A 395 20.36 18.80 -4.25
CA GLU A 395 20.03 17.56 -3.55
C GLU A 395 18.54 17.53 -3.19
N ASN A 396 18.00 16.34 -2.95
CA ASN A 396 16.62 16.15 -2.47
C ASN A 396 15.56 16.84 -3.34
N LEU A 397 15.71 16.77 -4.67
CA LEU A 397 14.73 17.35 -5.60
C LEU A 397 13.36 16.70 -5.41
N ASN A 398 12.36 17.57 -5.23
CA ASN A 398 10.95 17.22 -5.20
C ASN A 398 10.23 18.04 -6.27
N VAL A 399 9.57 17.35 -7.20
CA VAL A 399 8.82 17.95 -8.30
C VAL A 399 7.35 17.65 -8.09
N ILE A 400 6.55 18.70 -7.92
CA ILE A 400 5.11 18.58 -7.69
C ILE A 400 4.36 19.27 -8.82
N PRO A 401 3.71 18.51 -9.73
CA PRO A 401 2.84 19.09 -10.74
C PRO A 401 1.56 19.68 -10.12
N ARG A 402 1.06 20.74 -10.75
CA ARG A 402 -0.24 21.40 -10.52
C ARG A 402 -0.94 21.53 -11.88
N SER A 403 -2.19 22.00 -11.88
CA SER A 403 -3.01 22.09 -13.11
C SER A 403 -2.33 22.83 -14.27
N THR A 404 -1.58 23.91 -14.01
CA THR A 404 -0.92 24.73 -15.04
C THR A 404 0.54 25.05 -14.74
N THR A 405 1.05 24.58 -13.60
CA THR A 405 2.41 24.92 -13.13
C THR A 405 3.07 23.71 -12.50
N VAL A 406 4.38 23.74 -12.37
CA VAL A 406 5.17 22.78 -11.60
C VAL A 406 5.88 23.53 -10.49
N THR A 407 5.88 22.95 -9.29
CA THR A 407 6.72 23.44 -8.20
C THR A 407 7.87 22.47 -8.00
N ALA A 408 9.10 22.95 -8.20
CA ALA A 408 10.31 22.22 -7.87
C ALA A 408 10.89 22.78 -6.57
N THR A 409 11.19 21.90 -5.62
CA THR A 409 11.84 22.26 -4.36
C THR A 409 13.05 21.36 -4.16
N PHE A 410 14.19 21.93 -3.80
CA PHE A 410 15.43 21.17 -3.59
C PHE A 410 16.33 21.85 -2.57
N THR A 411 17.24 21.07 -1.99
CA THR A 411 18.34 21.61 -1.19
C THR A 411 19.40 22.13 -2.15
N GLN A 412 19.71 23.42 -2.05
CA GLN A 412 20.75 24.07 -2.83
C GLN A 412 21.94 24.34 -1.91
N ARG A 413 23.11 23.84 -2.31
CA ARG A 413 24.40 24.25 -1.74
C ARG A 413 25.06 25.20 -2.72
N TYR A 414 25.47 26.37 -2.23
CA TYR A 414 26.13 27.42 -2.98
C TYR A 414 27.52 27.60 -2.39
N GLU A 415 28.56 27.49 -3.22
CA GLU A 415 29.95 27.66 -2.80
C GLU A 415 30.67 28.54 -3.82
N SER A 416 31.39 29.54 -3.34
CA SER A 416 32.28 30.38 -4.14
C SER A 416 33.51 30.74 -3.31
N THR A 417 34.49 31.39 -3.92
CA THR A 417 35.67 31.88 -3.21
C THR A 417 35.26 32.81 -2.06
N GLY A 418 35.40 32.34 -0.81
CA GLY A 418 35.13 33.12 0.40
C GLY A 418 33.66 33.19 0.86
N TYR A 419 32.74 32.44 0.23
CA TYR A 419 31.33 32.39 0.65
C TYR A 419 30.74 31.00 0.41
N SER A 420 29.97 30.50 1.38
CA SER A 420 29.16 29.30 1.19
C SER A 420 27.84 29.40 1.94
N ASP A 421 26.82 28.74 1.40
CA ASP A 421 25.47 28.76 1.95
C ASP A 421 24.70 27.49 1.56
N ILE A 422 23.76 27.09 2.41
CA ILE A 422 22.91 25.92 2.20
C ILE A 422 21.48 26.29 2.59
N GLY A 423 20.54 25.98 1.72
CA GLY A 423 19.13 26.23 2.02
C GLY A 423 18.19 25.55 1.05
N VAL A 424 16.89 25.75 1.29
CA VAL A 424 15.83 25.24 0.42
C VAL A 424 15.58 26.23 -0.70
N LYS A 425 15.77 25.77 -1.94
CA LYS A 425 15.37 26.48 -3.15
C LYS A 425 13.98 26.02 -3.58
N LYS A 426 13.14 26.96 -3.99
CA LYS A 426 11.82 26.67 -4.56
C LYS A 426 11.60 27.48 -5.83
N LEU A 427 11.37 26.76 -6.92
CA LEU A 427 11.06 27.30 -8.24
C LEU A 427 9.61 26.96 -8.59
N ARG A 428 8.87 27.96 -9.09
CA ARG A 428 7.59 27.73 -9.76
C ARG A 428 7.82 27.89 -11.26
N LEU A 429 7.48 26.84 -12.00
CA LEU A 429 7.64 26.76 -13.44
C LEU A 429 6.27 26.72 -14.12
N LYS A 430 6.20 27.29 -15.31
CA LYS A 430 5.05 27.20 -16.20
C LYS A 430 5.50 26.94 -17.63
N MET A 431 4.63 26.32 -18.42
CA MET A 431 4.88 26.07 -19.83
C MET A 431 4.56 27.33 -20.64
N ILE A 432 5.49 27.80 -21.46
CA ILE A 432 5.31 28.90 -22.41
C ILE A 432 5.89 28.48 -23.74
N ASN A 433 5.08 28.43 -24.80
CA ASN A 433 5.51 28.02 -26.14
C ASN A 433 6.31 26.70 -26.12
N ASN A 434 5.76 25.67 -25.48
CA ASN A 434 6.37 24.34 -25.28
C ASN A 434 7.71 24.34 -24.54
N ASN A 435 8.03 25.39 -23.79
CA ASN A 435 9.23 25.45 -22.96
C ASN A 435 8.85 25.74 -21.50
N TRP A 436 9.45 25.00 -20.56
CA TRP A 436 9.38 25.35 -19.15
C TRP A 436 10.08 26.69 -18.89
N LYS A 437 9.47 27.54 -18.07
CA LYS A 437 10.03 28.83 -17.64
C LYS A 437 9.76 29.07 -16.17
N ILE A 438 10.75 29.60 -15.45
CA ILE A 438 10.63 30.02 -14.05
C ILE A 438 9.83 31.32 -14.00
N ASP A 439 8.69 31.31 -13.31
CA ASP A 439 7.87 32.51 -13.11
C ASP A 439 7.94 33.06 -11.68
N ARG A 440 8.33 32.22 -10.71
CA ARG A 440 8.70 32.62 -9.35
C ARG A 440 9.88 31.83 -8.84
N GLU A 441 10.71 32.51 -8.06
CA GLU A 441 11.83 31.92 -7.34
C GLU A 441 11.82 32.39 -5.88
N SER A 442 12.13 31.46 -4.97
CA SER A 442 12.34 31.74 -3.55
C SER A 442 13.41 30.81 -2.98
N TRP A 443 14.07 31.25 -1.93
CA TRP A 443 15.16 30.57 -1.25
C TRP A 443 15.08 30.88 0.25
N LYS A 444 15.41 29.90 1.07
CA LYS A 444 15.42 30.01 2.53
C LYS A 444 16.64 29.26 3.08
N ALA A 445 17.52 29.97 3.77
CA ALA A 445 18.65 29.38 4.50
C ALA A 445 18.17 28.33 5.51
N PHE A 446 19.02 27.34 5.80
CA PHE A 446 18.80 26.43 6.92
C PHE A 446 19.09 27.06 8.28
#